data_AF-A0A524JYD7-F1
#
_entry.id   AF-A0A524JYD7-F1
#
_cell.length_a   1.000
_cell.length_b   1.000
_cell.length_c   1.000
_cell.angle_alpha   90.00
_cell.angle_beta   90.00
_cell.angle_gamma   90.00
#
_symmetry.space_group_name_H-M   'P 1'
#
loop_
_entity.id
_entity.type
_entity.pdbx_description
1 polymer ?
#
loop_
_entity_poly.entity_id
_entity_poly.type
_entity_poly.pdbx_seq_one_letter_code
_entity_poly.pdbx_strand_id
1 'polypeptide(L)' 'ELFSERDAPRAWALTAREFAVLLRNRGAGESQISVLTALFEKARYSGDPCGPDDRNLASDALQALERLYSQPEPEAEP' A
#
# COMPACT_ATOMS: atom_id res chain seq x y z
N GLU A 1 35.25 12.90 -10.04
CA GLU A 1 33.87 13.35 -9.83
C GLU A 1 33.18 12.34 -8.92
N LEU A 2 32.58 12.79 -7.82
CA LEU A 2 32.08 11.94 -6.73
C LEU A 2 30.72 11.32 -7.11
N PHE A 3 30.71 10.02 -7.40
CA PHE A 3 29.48 9.23 -7.29
C PHE A 3 29.18 9.02 -5.80
N SER A 4 28.25 9.81 -5.24
CA SER A 4 27.75 9.54 -3.89
C SER A 4 26.93 8.26 -3.90
N GLU A 5 27.18 7.36 -2.95
CA GLU A 5 26.41 6.12 -2.67
C GLU A 5 24.89 6.34 -2.43
N ARG A 6 24.40 7.58 -2.50
CA ARG A 6 22.98 7.94 -2.48
C ARG A 6 22.28 7.80 -3.85
N ASP A 7 23.02 7.52 -4.92
CA ASP A 7 22.53 7.54 -6.31
C ASP A 7 22.08 6.16 -6.83
N ALA A 8 21.74 5.20 -5.95
CA ALA A 8 21.14 3.93 -6.36
C ALA A 8 19.63 3.89 -6.06
N PRO A 9 18.76 4.48 -6.89
CA PRO A 9 17.32 4.39 -6.69
C PRO A 9 16.82 3.07 -7.25
N ARG A 10 17.00 1.91 -6.58
CA ARG A 10 16.36 0.67 -7.07
C ARG A 10 16.20 -0.53 -6.13
N ALA A 11 16.96 -0.69 -5.04
CA ALA A 11 16.87 -1.92 -4.24
C ALA A 11 15.75 -1.93 -3.17
N TRP A 12 15.22 -0.76 -2.79
CA TRP A 12 14.31 -0.59 -1.65
C TRP A 12 12.89 -0.16 -2.04
N ALA A 13 12.65 0.07 -3.33
CA ALA A 13 11.39 0.64 -3.78
C ALA A 13 10.47 -0.48 -4.28
N LEU A 14 9.46 -0.82 -3.47
CA LEU A 14 8.45 -1.81 -3.81
C LEU A 14 7.86 -1.56 -5.20
N THR A 15 7.66 -2.63 -5.97
CA THR A 15 6.80 -2.64 -7.16
C THR A 15 5.34 -2.72 -6.75
N ALA A 16 4.43 -2.37 -7.65
CA ALA A 16 2.98 -2.53 -7.44
C ALA A 16 2.60 -3.98 -7.11
N ARG A 17 3.27 -4.95 -7.77
CA ARG A 17 3.08 -6.37 -7.49
C ARG A 17 3.55 -6.76 -6.08
N GLU A 18 4.75 -6.32 -5.67
CA GLU A 18 5.26 -6.59 -4.32
C GLU A 18 4.40 -5.91 -3.25
N PHE A 19 3.90 -4.72 -3.53
CA PHE A 19 2.96 -4.02 -2.66
C PHE A 19 1.64 -4.81 -2.50
N ALA A 20 1.05 -5.30 -3.59
CA ALA A 20 -0.15 -6.14 -3.55
C ALA A 20 0.08 -7.45 -2.76
N VAL A 21 1.24 -8.10 -2.95
CA VAL A 21 1.61 -9.30 -2.19
C VAL A 21 1.75 -8.99 -0.70
N LEU A 22 2.37 -7.87 -0.33
CA LEU A 22 2.48 -7.46 1.07
C LEU A 22 1.11 -7.22 1.71
N LEU A 23 0.19 -6.56 1.00
CA LEU A 23 -1.17 -6.34 1.50
C LEU A 23 -1.92 -7.67 1.69
N ARG A 24 -1.84 -8.58 0.71
CA ARG A 24 -2.44 -9.91 0.81
C ARG A 24 -1.88 -10.72 1.98
N ASN A 25 -0.56 -10.71 2.16
CA ASN A 25 0.10 -11.44 3.25
C ASN A 25 -0.28 -10.92 4.64
N ARG A 26 -0.72 -9.67 4.74
CA ARG A 26 -1.26 -9.14 5.99
C ARG A 26 -2.75 -9.49 6.18
N GLY A 27 -3.46 -9.96 5.16
CA GLY A 27 -4.87 -10.31 5.24
C GLY A 27 -5.81 -9.23 4.70
N ALA A 28 -5.30 -8.29 3.90
CA ALA A 28 -6.15 -7.35 3.17
C ALA A 28 -7.11 -8.09 2.23
N GLY A 29 -8.36 -7.61 2.13
CA GLY A 29 -9.30 -8.09 1.12
C GLY A 29 -8.92 -7.64 -0.29
N GLU A 30 -9.36 -8.40 -1.30
CA GLU A 30 -9.00 -8.15 -2.71
C GLU A 30 -9.49 -6.77 -3.22
N SER A 31 -10.59 -6.23 -2.66
CA SER A 31 -11.06 -4.88 -2.99
C SER A 31 -10.10 -3.80 -2.49
N GLN A 32 -9.59 -3.91 -1.25
CA GLN A 32 -8.60 -2.97 -0.72
C GLN A 32 -7.26 -3.10 -1.45
N ILE A 33 -6.83 -4.33 -1.75
CA ILE A 33 -5.60 -4.59 -2.52
C ILE A 33 -5.68 -3.90 -3.88
N SER A 34 -6.81 -4.06 -4.59
CA SER A 34 -6.98 -3.48 -5.92
C SER A 34 -6.93 -1.95 -5.88
N VAL A 35 -7.67 -1.32 -4.96
CA VAL A 35 -7.71 0.15 -4.83
C VAL A 35 -6.33 0.71 -4.47
N LEU A 36 -5.69 0.16 -3.44
CA LEU A 36 -4.39 0.66 -2.99
C LEU A 36 -3.29 0.43 -4.03
N THR A 37 -3.34 -0.69 -4.77
CA THR A 37 -2.39 -0.96 -5.84
C THR A 37 -2.55 -0.01 -7.01
N ALA A 38 -3.79 0.29 -7.44
CA ALA A 38 -4.03 1.25 -8.51
C ALA A 38 -3.57 2.67 -8.13
N LEU A 39 -3.80 3.09 -6.88
CA LEU A 39 -3.30 4.36 -6.36
C LEU A 39 -1.77 4.41 -6.30
N PHE A 40 -1.15 3.29 -5.91
CA PHE A 40 0.30 3.15 -5.92
C PHE A 40 0.87 3.28 -7.33
N GLU A 41 0.25 2.60 -8.31
CA GLU A 41 0.65 2.67 -9.72
C GLU A 41 0.50 4.08 -10.27
N LYS A 42 -0.61 4.76 -9.97
CA LYS A 42 -0.80 6.16 -10.35
C LYS A 42 0.30 7.04 -9.79
N ALA A 43 0.53 6.99 -8.48
CA ALA A 43 1.52 7.80 -7.80
C ALA A 43 2.96 7.56 -8.31
N ARG A 44 3.24 6.35 -8.81
CA ARG A 44 4.59 5.94 -9.23
C ARG A 44 4.84 6.05 -10.73
N TYR A 45 3.84 5.80 -11.56
CA TYR A 45 4.02 5.58 -13.01
C TYR A 45 3.25 6.55 -13.90
N SER A 46 2.15 7.15 -13.43
CA SER A 46 1.28 7.94 -14.33
C SER A 46 1.86 9.32 -14.70
N GLY A 47 2.69 9.90 -13.85
CA GLY A 47 3.11 11.30 -13.98
C GLY A 47 2.01 12.31 -13.65
N ASP A 48 0.76 11.86 -13.47
CA ASP A 48 -0.36 12.66 -13.03
C ASP A 48 -0.33 12.88 -11.52
N PRO A 49 -0.71 14.07 -11.02
CA PRO A 49 -0.83 14.30 -9.59
C PRO A 49 -1.98 13.47 -8.99
N CYS A 50 -1.76 12.93 -7.79
CA CYS A 50 -2.83 12.37 -6.98
C CYS A 50 -3.71 13.51 -6.44
N GLY A 51 -5.00 13.48 -6.76
CA GLY A 51 -5.98 14.48 -6.40
C GLY A 51 -6.78 14.16 -5.13
N PRO A 52 -7.80 14.98 -4.81
CA PRO A 52 -8.67 14.78 -3.66
C PRO A 52 -9.40 13.42 -3.68
N ASP A 53 -9.85 12.96 -4.84
CA ASP A 53 -10.55 11.68 -4.97
C ASP A 53 -9.62 10.49 -4.68
N ASP A 54 -8.38 10.55 -5.16
CA ASP A 54 -7.36 9.53 -4.84
C ASP A 54 -7.08 9.45 -3.34
N ARG A 55 -7.05 10.62 -2.66
CA ARG A 55 -6.88 10.70 -1.21
C ARG A 55 -8.07 10.08 -0.46
N ASN A 56 -9.29 10.33 -0.93
CA ASN A 56 -10.49 9.77 -0.31
C ASN A 56 -10.51 8.25 -0.45
N LEU A 57 -10.23 7.74 -1.66
CA LEU A 57 -10.11 6.29 -1.91
C LEU A 57 -9.01 5.63 -1.06
N ALA A 58 -7.86 6.29 -0.92
CA ALA A 58 -6.79 5.81 -0.04
C ALA A 58 -7.25 5.74 1.42
N SER A 59 -7.89 6.81 1.91
CA SER A 59 -8.39 6.90 3.28
C SER A 59 -9.42 5.81 3.58
N ASP A 60 -10.39 5.61 2.70
CA ASP A 60 -11.43 4.59 2.86
C ASP A 60 -10.84 3.18 2.88
N ALA A 61 -9.91 2.88 1.97
CA ALA A 61 -9.25 1.58 1.93
C ALA A 61 -8.38 1.33 3.16
N LEU A 62 -7.66 2.35 3.65
CA LEU A 62 -6.84 2.25 4.86
C LEU A 62 -7.69 2.10 6.13
N GLN A 63 -8.80 2.83 6.25
CA GLN A 63 -9.73 2.65 7.38
C GLN A 63 -10.36 1.26 7.38
N ALA A 64 -10.69 0.72 6.20
CA ALA A 64 -11.19 -0.65 6.09
C ALA A 64 -10.15 -1.67 6.59
N LEU A 65 -8.86 -1.46 6.25
CA LEU A 65 -7.77 -2.29 6.78
C LEU A 65 -7.62 -2.13 8.30
N GLU A 66 -7.58 -0.90 8.81
CA GLU A 66 -7.44 -0.63 10.24
C GLU A 66 -8.53 -1.32 11.07
N ARG A 67 -9.79 -1.32 10.60
CA ARG A 67 -10.88 -2.03 11.26
C ARG A 67 -10.68 -3.55 11.31
N LEU A 68 -10.03 -4.14 10.30
CA LEU A 68 -9.72 -5.57 10.27
C LEU A 68 -8.62 -5.90 11.29
N TYR A 69 -7.58 -5.08 11.43
CA TYR A 69 -6.48 -5.31 12.37
C TYR A 69 -6.76 -4.84 13.80
N SER A 70 -7.78 -3.99 14.00
CA SER A 70 -8.18 -3.49 15.32
C SER A 70 -9.21 -4.41 16.00
N GLN A 71 -9.64 -5.50 15.36
CA GLN A 71 -10.38 -6.54 16.07
C GLN A 71 -9.41 -7.22 17.05
N PRO A 72 -9.71 -7.30 18.36
CA PRO A 72 -8.91 -8.10 19.27
C PRO A 72 -8.86 -9.53 18.74
N GLU A 73 -7.67 -10.15 18.78
CA GLU A 73 -7.55 -11.59 18.52
C GLU A 73 -8.61 -12.32 19.37
N PRO A 74 -9.38 -13.26 18.81
CA PRO A 74 -10.33 -14.00 19.61
C PRO A 74 -9.55 -14.68 20.75
N GLU A 75 -9.85 -14.28 21.99
CA GLU A 75 -9.27 -14.87 23.19
C GLU A 75 -9.42 -16.39 23.07
N ALA A 76 -8.28 -17.08 23.00
CA ALA A 76 -8.27 -18.53 23.07
C ALA A 76 -8.86 -18.94 24.42
N GLU A 77 -10.11 -19.42 24.40
CA GLU A 77 -10.78 -19.95 25.59
C GLU A 77 -9.94 -21.10 26.17
N PRO A 78 -9.68 -21.10 27.50
CA PRO A 78 -8.84 -22.10 28.17
C PRO A 78 -9.48 -23.48 28.29
#